data_AF-A0A739VWG6-F1
#
_entry.id   AF-A0A739VWG6-F1
#
_cell.length_a   1.000
_cell.length_b   1.000
_cell.length_c   1.000
_cell.angle_alpha   90.00
_cell.angle_beta   90.00
_cell.angle_gamma   90.00
#
_symmetry.space_group_name_H-M   'P 1'
#
loop_
_entity.id
_entity.type
_entity.pdbx_description
1 polymer ?
#
loop_
_entity_poly.entity_id
_entity_poly.type
_entity_poly.pdbx_seq_one_letter_code
_entity_poly.pdbx_strand_id
1 'polypeptide(L)'
;NRLIGLGYSKLAEEIDDRRNRPTYGYDFLSFNAPGDERYIEVKSIGRDGKEGAFRFFLSGNELTVSNLSNHSKNYYFYLVQYGKDGEPCNLYVKHAQDLYTNSEMSPCAYVVRFDLEEPA
;
A
#
# COMPACT_ATOMS: atom_id res chain seq x y z
N ASN A 1 -17.13 -0.94 -8.46
CA ASN A 1 -16.91 -0.35 -7.12
C ASN A 1 -17.46 -1.32 -6.07
N ARG A 2 -16.63 -1.74 -5.10
CA ARG A 2 -16.98 -2.74 -4.06
C ARG A 2 -18.10 -2.28 -3.14
N LEU A 3 -18.04 -1.03 -2.67
CA LEU A 3 -19.02 -0.47 -1.74
C LEU A 3 -20.41 -0.36 -2.37
N ILE A 4 -20.48 0.09 -3.63
CA ILE A 4 -21.73 0.12 -4.39
C ILE A 4 -22.32 -1.30 -4.52
N GLY A 5 -21.49 -2.29 -4.84
CA GLY A 5 -21.93 -3.69 -4.94
C GLY A 5 -22.42 -4.29 -3.61
N LEU A 6 -22.01 -3.72 -2.48
CA LEU A 6 -22.46 -4.10 -1.13
C LEU A 6 -23.66 -3.26 -0.64
N GLY A 7 -24.19 -2.34 -1.45
CA GLY A 7 -25.30 -1.46 -1.08
C GLY A 7 -24.89 -0.22 -0.26
N TYR A 8 -23.60 0.08 -0.17
CA TYR A 8 -23.05 1.22 0.59
C TYR A 8 -22.66 2.39 -0.31
N SER A 9 -23.54 2.81 -1.23
CA SER A 9 -23.22 3.88 -2.19
C SER A 9 -22.80 5.20 -1.53
N LYS A 10 -23.39 5.55 -0.38
CA LYS A 10 -22.98 6.75 0.38
C LYS A 10 -21.54 6.69 0.86
N LEU A 11 -21.11 5.53 1.40
CA LEU A 11 -19.71 5.35 1.81
C LEU A 11 -18.73 5.40 0.64
N ALA A 12 -19.19 5.09 -0.59
CA ALA A 12 -18.34 5.22 -1.78
C ALA A 12 -18.04 6.68 -2.11
N GLU A 13 -18.94 7.61 -1.78
CA GLU A 13 -18.76 9.06 -1.93
C GLU A 13 -17.85 9.65 -0.83
N GLU A 14 -17.74 8.96 0.30
CA GLU A 14 -16.92 9.35 1.44
C GLU A 14 -15.47 8.83 1.38
N ILE A 15 -15.08 8.14 0.30
CA ILE A 15 -13.70 7.69 0.10
C ILE A 15 -12.78 8.91 0.05
N ASP A 16 -11.79 8.94 0.94
CA ASP A 16 -10.84 10.04 1.07
C ASP A 16 -9.52 9.70 0.34
N ASP A 17 -9.19 10.49 -0.69
CA ASP A 17 -7.96 10.40 -1.48
C ASP A 17 -6.80 11.10 -0.76
N ARG A 18 -5.83 10.31 -0.30
CA ARG A 18 -4.69 10.73 0.53
C ARG A 18 -3.36 10.66 -0.19
N ARG A 19 -3.33 10.42 -1.51
CA ARG A 19 -2.08 10.29 -2.29
C ARG A 19 -1.14 11.50 -2.16
N ASN A 20 -1.70 12.70 -1.97
CA ASN A 20 -0.93 13.93 -1.77
C ASN A 20 -0.54 14.20 -0.30
N ARG A 21 -0.83 13.27 0.61
CA ARG A 21 -0.60 13.36 2.07
C ARG A 21 0.17 12.11 2.55
N PRO A 22 1.41 11.90 2.09
CA PRO A 22 2.15 10.65 2.32
C PRO A 22 2.42 10.35 3.81
N THR A 23 2.31 11.35 4.68
CA THR A 23 2.44 11.20 6.14
C THR A 23 1.39 10.27 6.74
N TYR A 24 0.22 10.09 6.11
CA TYR A 24 -0.77 9.10 6.56
C TYR A 24 -0.31 7.66 6.35
N GLY A 25 0.63 7.43 5.44
CA GLY A 25 1.19 6.10 5.16
C GLY A 25 0.25 5.19 4.37
N TYR A 26 -0.79 5.72 3.72
CA TYR A 26 -1.64 5.01 2.75
C TYR A 26 -2.30 5.98 1.75
N ASP A 27 -2.62 5.50 0.56
CA ASP A 27 -3.22 6.27 -0.53
C ASP A 27 -4.71 6.61 -0.37
N PHE A 28 -5.53 5.70 0.20
CA PHE A 28 -6.97 5.94 0.35
C PHE A 28 -7.50 5.46 1.70
N LEU A 29 -8.35 6.29 2.32
CA LEU A 29 -9.28 5.82 3.35
C LEU A 29 -10.60 5.46 2.68
N SER A 30 -10.94 4.18 2.74
CA SER A 30 -12.21 3.62 2.29
C SER A 30 -12.89 2.93 3.47
N PHE A 31 -13.87 2.08 3.18
CA PHE A 31 -14.67 1.39 4.19
C PHE A 31 -14.86 -0.06 3.79
N ASN A 32 -14.94 -0.96 4.76
CA ASN A 32 -15.44 -2.33 4.65
C ASN A 32 -16.98 -2.36 4.73
N ALA A 33 -17.52 -1.63 5.71
CA ALA A 33 -18.93 -1.46 6.06
C ALA A 33 -19.11 -0.16 6.87
N PRO A 34 -20.34 0.27 7.21
CA PRO A 34 -20.55 1.43 8.08
C PRO A 34 -19.80 1.29 9.42
N GLY A 35 -18.96 2.28 9.74
CA GLY A 35 -18.13 2.28 10.95
C GLY A 35 -16.90 1.37 10.91
N ASP A 36 -16.63 0.71 9.78
CA ASP A 36 -15.47 -0.16 9.60
C ASP A 36 -14.58 0.38 8.48
N GLU A 37 -13.57 1.16 8.86
CA GLU A 37 -12.62 1.79 7.94
C GLU A 37 -11.69 0.76 7.26
N ARG A 38 -11.34 1.04 6.01
CA ARG A 38 -10.39 0.26 5.21
C ARG A 38 -9.28 1.18 4.71
N TYR A 39 -8.04 0.90 5.07
CA TYR A 39 -6.87 1.64 4.64
C TYR A 39 -6.26 0.95 3.42
N ILE A 40 -6.03 1.71 2.35
CA ILE A 40 -5.60 1.16 1.06
C ILE A 40 -4.32 1.84 0.63
N GLU A 41 -3.29 1.04 0.39
CA GLU A 41 -2.06 1.45 -0.26
C GLU A 41 -1.93 0.77 -1.63
N VAL A 42 -1.73 1.55 -2.68
CA VAL A 42 -1.64 1.04 -4.05
C VAL A 42 -0.18 0.88 -4.43
N LYS A 43 0.22 -0.33 -4.85
CA LYS A 43 1.61 -0.60 -5.28
C LYS A 43 1.64 -1.22 -6.65
N SER A 44 2.56 -0.74 -7.47
CA SER A 44 2.91 -1.44 -8.71
C SER A 44 3.79 -2.64 -8.38
N ILE A 45 3.49 -3.81 -8.94
CA ILE A 45 4.31 -5.01 -8.78
C ILE A 45 5.15 -5.27 -10.04
N GLY A 46 6.42 -5.66 -9.83
CA GLY A 46 7.34 -6.10 -10.87
C GLY A 46 7.71 -7.57 -10.69
N ARG A 47 8.18 -8.24 -11.75
CA ARG A 47 8.72 -9.60 -11.65
C ARG A 47 10.08 -9.57 -10.95
N ASP A 48 10.35 -10.59 -10.12
CA ASP A 48 11.59 -10.70 -9.33
C ASP A 48 12.60 -11.71 -9.91
N GLY A 49 12.66 -11.83 -11.24
CA GLY A 49 13.63 -12.70 -11.95
C GLY A 49 13.41 -14.22 -11.80
N LYS A 50 12.82 -14.68 -10.69
CA LYS A 50 12.35 -16.06 -10.48
C LYS A 50 10.95 -16.25 -11.09
N GLU A 51 10.68 -17.44 -11.62
CA GLU A 51 9.38 -17.76 -12.19
C GLU A 51 8.28 -17.66 -11.14
N GLY A 52 7.20 -16.93 -11.46
CA GLY A 52 6.08 -16.71 -10.54
C GLY A 52 6.34 -15.74 -9.38
N ALA A 53 7.55 -15.19 -9.22
CA ALA A 53 7.88 -14.27 -8.15
C ALA A 53 7.63 -12.81 -8.52
N PHE A 54 7.00 -12.06 -7.61
CA PHE A 54 6.73 -10.64 -7.75
C PHE A 54 7.31 -9.87 -6.56
N ARG A 55 7.66 -8.62 -6.79
CA ARG A 55 8.10 -7.68 -5.77
C ARG A 55 7.43 -6.33 -5.93
N PHE A 56 7.31 -5.62 -4.82
CA PHE A 56 7.02 -4.19 -4.76
C PHE A 56 7.90 -3.56 -3.68
N PHE A 57 7.95 -2.23 -3.65
CA PHE A 57 8.66 -1.49 -2.61
C PHE A 57 7.67 -0.92 -1.61
N LEU A 58 8.03 -1.02 -0.33
CA LEU A 58 7.27 -0.54 0.81
C LEU A 58 8.10 0.52 1.54
N SER A 59 7.54 1.70 1.79
CA SER A 59 8.23 2.73 2.55
C SER A 59 8.20 2.45 4.05
N GLY A 60 9.13 3.06 4.80
CA GLY A 60 9.14 2.93 6.26
C GLY A 60 7.84 3.41 6.90
N ASN A 61 7.26 4.50 6.40
CA ASN A 61 6.01 5.03 6.92
C ASN A 61 4.83 4.08 6.68
N GLU A 62 4.71 3.52 5.47
CA GLU A 62 3.68 2.52 5.14
C GLU A 62 3.82 1.26 6.01
N LEU A 63 5.05 0.78 6.21
CA LEU A 63 5.32 -0.35 7.09
C LEU A 63 4.91 -0.06 8.54
N THR A 64 5.25 1.12 9.05
CA THR A 64 4.86 1.54 10.40
C THR A 64 3.35 1.60 10.52
N VAL A 65 2.67 2.33 9.62
CA VAL A 65 1.22 2.55 9.69
C VAL A 65 0.45 1.24 9.53
N SER A 66 0.83 0.38 8.59
CA SER A 66 0.16 -0.92 8.38
C SER A 66 0.29 -1.89 9.57
N ASN A 67 1.22 -1.65 10.49
CA ASN A 67 1.38 -2.42 11.72
C ASN A 67 0.77 -1.77 12.98
N LEU A 68 0.28 -0.52 12.90
CA LEU A 68 -0.39 0.12 14.03
C LEU A 68 -1.67 -0.63 14.40
N SER A 69 -1.94 -0.77 15.71
CA SER A 69 -3.08 -1.55 16.22
C SER A 69 -4.44 -1.08 15.71
N ASN A 70 -4.59 0.21 15.41
CA ASN A 70 -5.81 0.81 14.86
C ASN A 70 -5.92 0.69 13.32
N HIS A 71 -4.86 0.25 12.63
CA HIS A 71 -4.84 0.12 11.18
C HIS A 71 -4.70 -1.33 10.71
N SER A 72 -3.91 -2.14 11.42
CA SER A 72 -3.46 -3.46 10.98
C SER A 72 -4.59 -4.44 10.66
N LYS A 73 -5.75 -4.30 11.30
CA LYS A 73 -6.93 -5.13 11.03
C LYS A 73 -7.52 -4.91 9.64
N ASN A 74 -7.42 -3.69 9.10
CA ASN A 74 -8.08 -3.30 7.85
C ASN A 74 -7.14 -2.61 6.86
N TYR A 75 -5.84 -2.90 6.92
CA TYR A 75 -4.86 -2.36 5.99
C TYR A 75 -4.69 -3.32 4.80
N TYR A 76 -4.83 -2.81 3.58
CA TYR A 76 -4.77 -3.59 2.36
C TYR A 76 -3.79 -2.99 1.35
N PHE A 77 -3.04 -3.87 0.70
CA PHE A 77 -2.32 -3.54 -0.52
C PHE A 77 -3.16 -3.84 -1.74
N TYR A 78 -3.27 -2.85 -2.62
CA TYR A 78 -3.86 -2.96 -3.94
C TYR A 78 -2.71 -3.05 -4.94
N LEU A 79 -2.32 -4.27 -5.28
CA LEU A 79 -1.15 -4.58 -6.09
C LEU A 79 -1.53 -4.57 -7.57
N VAL A 80 -1.05 -3.59 -8.30
CA VAL A 80 -1.34 -3.39 -9.73
C VAL A 80 -0.22 -4.01 -10.55
N GLN A 81 -0.58 -4.95 -11.43
CA GLN A 81 0.29 -5.48 -12.45
C GLN A 81 0.05 -4.74 -13.76
N TYR A 82 1.14 -4.36 -14.43
CA TYR A 82 1.10 -3.71 -15.73
C TYR A 82 1.49 -4.67 -16.85
N GLY A 83 0.82 -4.52 -17.99
CA GLY A 83 1.14 -5.21 -19.24
C GLY A 83 2.39 -4.67 -19.92
N LYS A 84 2.78 -5.30 -21.04
CA LYS A 84 3.92 -4.83 -21.85
C LYS A 84 3.66 -3.50 -22.55
N ASP A 85 2.39 -3.16 -22.73
CA ASP A 85 1.88 -1.89 -23.24
C ASP A 85 1.92 -0.76 -22.20
N GLY A 86 2.27 -1.06 -20.95
CA GLY A 86 2.27 -0.10 -19.85
C GLY A 86 0.88 0.15 -19.26
N GLU A 87 -0.13 -0.61 -19.68
CA GLU A 87 -1.49 -0.50 -19.15
C GLU A 87 -1.72 -1.44 -17.96
N PRO A 88 -2.50 -1.05 -16.95
CA PRO A 88 -2.88 -1.95 -15.86
C PRO A 88 -3.64 -3.17 -16.40
N CYS A 89 -3.15 -4.38 -16.13
CA CYS A 89 -3.75 -5.62 -16.64
C CYS A 89 -4.38 -6.48 -15.55
N ASN A 90 -3.85 -6.45 -14.31
CA ASN A 90 -4.42 -7.15 -13.17
C ASN A 90 -4.33 -6.33 -11.90
N LEU A 91 -5.26 -6.57 -10.98
CA LEU A 91 -5.29 -6.01 -9.62
C LEU A 91 -5.42 -7.15 -8.61
N TYR A 92 -4.51 -7.21 -7.66
CA TYR A 92 -4.56 -8.14 -6.53
C TYR A 92 -4.78 -7.36 -5.23
N VAL A 93 -5.80 -7.75 -4.48
CA VAL A 93 -6.09 -7.17 -3.16
C VAL A 93 -5.55 -8.13 -2.09
N LYS A 94 -4.64 -7.64 -1.25
CA LYS A 94 -4.01 -8.42 -0.18
C LYS A 94 -4.14 -7.69 1.15
N HIS A 95 -4.58 -8.40 2.19
CA HIS A 95 -4.46 -7.90 3.56
C HIS A 95 -2.98 -7.82 3.94
N ALA A 96 -2.57 -6.75 4.61
CA ALA A 96 -1.16 -6.52 4.91
C ALA A 96 -0.55 -7.64 5.76
N GLN A 97 -1.23 -8.06 6.82
CA GLN A 97 -0.69 -9.07 7.74
C GLN A 97 -0.60 -10.45 7.10
N ASP A 98 -1.61 -10.82 6.30
CA ASP A 98 -1.56 -12.05 5.50
C ASP A 98 -0.41 -12.01 4.49
N LEU A 99 -0.19 -10.86 3.83
CA LEU A 99 0.88 -10.70 2.87
C LEU A 99 2.25 -10.82 3.55
N TYR A 100 2.46 -10.15 4.68
CA TYR A 100 3.71 -10.21 5.43
C TYR A 100 4.03 -11.63 5.93
N THR A 101 3.03 -12.35 6.42
CA THR A 101 3.21 -13.73 6.92
C THR A 101 3.63 -14.71 5.82
N ASN A 102 3.22 -14.45 4.58
CA ASN A 102 3.45 -15.34 3.44
C ASN A 102 4.52 -14.83 2.47
N SER A 103 5.29 -13.79 2.84
CA SER A 103 6.29 -13.19 1.97
C SER A 103 7.64 -13.03 2.67
N GLU A 104 8.70 -13.02 1.87
CA GLU A 104 10.01 -12.58 2.33
C GLU A 104 10.08 -11.05 2.29
N MET A 105 10.57 -10.43 3.36
CA MET A 105 10.82 -9.00 3.43
C MET A 105 12.30 -8.74 3.66
N SER A 106 12.90 -7.86 2.86
CA SER A 106 14.28 -7.44 3.00
C SER A 106 14.40 -5.92 2.97
N PRO A 107 15.34 -5.33 3.72
CA PRO A 107 15.63 -3.90 3.61
C PRO A 107 16.06 -3.56 2.18
N CYS A 108 15.51 -2.48 1.61
CA CYS A 108 15.75 -2.14 0.20
C CYS A 108 16.22 -0.69 -0.04
N ALA A 109 16.20 0.17 0.98
CA ALA A 109 16.58 1.57 0.80
C ALA A 109 17.32 2.13 2.01
N TYR A 110 18.52 2.66 1.74
CA TYR A 110 19.21 3.74 2.47
C TYR A 110 20.27 4.32 1.52
N VAL A 111 20.35 5.64 1.37
CA VAL A 111 21.64 6.26 1.02
C VAL A 111 21.80 7.56 1.81
N VAL A 112 22.79 7.56 2.70
CA VAL A 112 23.24 8.72 3.48
C VAL A 112 24.70 8.98 3.09
N ARG A 113 25.01 10.21 2.70
CA ARG A 113 26.39 10.69 2.47
C ARG A 113 26.50 12.15 2.90
N PHE A 114 27.47 12.43 3.77
CA PHE A 114 27.77 13.76 4.27
C PHE A 114 29.23 13.83 4.74
N ASP A 115 29.78 15.04 4.73
CA ASP A 115 30.92 15.47 5.53
C ASP A 115 30.50 16.74 6.30
N LEU A 116 31.04 16.92 7.51
CA LEU A 116 30.79 18.11 8.34
C LEU A 116 31.92 19.12 8.13
N GLU A 117 31.60 20.35 7.71
CA GLU A 117 32.55 21.47 7.81
C GLU A 117 32.48 22.05 9.23
N GLU A 118 33.62 22.12 9.93
CA GLU A 118 33.70 22.97 11.13
C GLU A 118 33.63 24.43 10.69
N PRO A 119 32.79 25.27 11.32
CA PRO A 119 32.82 26.70 11.04
C PRO A 119 34.15 27.30 11.51
N ALA A 120 35.02 27.60 10.52
CA ALA A 120 36.25 28.41 10.51
C ALA A 120 37.29 28.22 11.63
#